data_AF-A0A1J5RZ14-F1
#
_entry.id   AF-A0A1J5RZ14-F1
#
_cell.length_a   1.000
_cell.length_b   1.000
_cell.length_c   1.000
_cell.angle_alpha   90.00
_cell.angle_beta   90.00
_cell.angle_gamma   90.00
#
_symmetry.space_group_name_H-M   'P 1'
#
loop_
_entity.id
_entity.type
_entity.pdbx_description
1 polymer ?
#
loop_
_entity_poly.entity_id
_entity_poly.type
_entity_poly.pdbx_seq_one_letter_code
_entity_poly.pdbx_strand_id
1 'polypeptide(L)' 'MSSMIRIVLVLVLFVIVGGVAALAMRDIPAPTTKIQKVIPDDHFPH' A
#
# COMPACT_ATOMS: atom_id res chain seq x y z
N MET A 1 11.48 1.06 -32.99
CA MET A 1 10.52 0.59 -31.96
C MET A 1 9.14 0.59 -32.58
N SER A 2 8.42 -0.53 -32.55
CA SER A 2 7.08 -0.57 -33.16
C SER A 2 6.16 0.43 -32.45
N SER A 3 5.21 1.02 -33.19
CA SER A 3 4.22 1.95 -32.62
C SER A 3 3.45 1.31 -31.47
N MET A 4 3.22 0.00 -31.54
CA MET A 4 2.60 -0.79 -30.48
C MET A 4 3.43 -0.78 -29.18
N ILE A 5 4.75 -0.97 -29.27
CA ILE A 5 5.65 -0.93 -28.10
C ILE A 5 5.65 0.46 -27.45
N ARG A 6 5.60 1.54 -28.25
CA ARG A 6 5.50 2.90 -27.71
C ARG A 6 4.19 3.12 -26.95
N ILE A 7 3.07 2.67 -27.50
CA ILE A 7 1.75 2.80 -26.85
C ILE A 7 1.73 2.06 -25.52
N VAL A 8 2.23 0.82 -25.49
CA VAL A 8 2.31 0.03 -24.26
C VAL A 8 3.21 0.72 -23.23
N LEU A 9 4.36 1.25 -23.63
CA LEU A 9 5.26 1.98 -22.73
C LEU A 9 4.60 3.21 -22.12
N VAL A 10 3.88 4.01 -22.92
CA VAL A 10 3.16 5.19 -22.42
C VAL A 10 2.07 4.77 -21.42
N LEU A 11 1.34 3.70 -21.71
CA LEU A 11 0.27 3.18 -20.84
C LEU A 11 0.83 2.69 -19.50
N VAL A 12 1.95 1.97 -19.52
CA VAL A 12 2.68 1.56 -18.31
C VAL A 12 3.12 2.76 -17.49
N LEU A 13 3.68 3.79 -18.14
CA LEU A 13 4.06 5.04 -17.48
C LEU A 13 2.86 5.71 -16.80
N PHE A 14 1.71 5.73 -17.47
CA PHE A 14 0.47 6.29 -16.93
C PHE A 14 0.00 5.54 -15.68
N VAL A 15 0.06 4.20 -15.70
CA VAL A 15 -0.30 3.35 -14.55
C VAL A 15 0.64 3.58 -13.37
N ILE A 16 1.94 3.69 -13.62
CA ILE A 16 2.94 3.94 -12.57
C ILE A 16 2.69 5.31 -11.92
N VAL A 17 2.55 6.36 -12.73
CA VAL A 17 2.31 7.72 -12.23
C VAL A 17 1.01 7.80 -11.46
N GLY A 18 -0.08 7.23 -11.99
CA GLY A 18 -1.37 7.18 -11.32
C GLY A 18 -1.33 6.38 -10.01
N GLY A 19 -0.65 5.23 -10.01
CA GLY A 19 -0.49 4.38 -8.83
C GLY A 19 0.30 5.08 -7.72
N VAL A 20 1.41 5.72 -8.05
CA VAL A 20 2.23 6.49 -7.09
C VAL A 20 1.43 7.67 -6.52
N ALA A 21 0.72 8.41 -7.37
CA ALA A 21 -0.11 9.52 -6.91
C ALA A 21 -1.25 9.06 -5.98
N ALA A 22 -1.89 7.94 -6.29
CA ALA A 22 -2.94 7.36 -5.44
C ALA A 22 -2.42 6.87 -4.08
N LEU A 23 -1.20 6.31 -4.05
CA LEU A 23 -0.53 5.90 -2.80
C LEU A 23 -0.09 7.09 -1.96
N ALA A 24 0.46 8.14 -2.60
CA ALA A 24 0.91 9.34 -1.91
C ALA A 24 -0.26 10.18 -1.37
N MET A 25 -1.42 10.16 -2.03
CA MET A 25 -2.59 10.96 -1.62
C MET A 25 -3.38 10.35 -0.46
N ARG A 26 -3.19 9.06 -0.16
CA ARG A 26 -3.82 8.46 1.03
C ARG A 26 -2.97 8.81 2.25
N ASP A 27 -3.42 9.80 3.00
CA ASP A 27 -3.00 9.99 4.39
C ASP A 27 -3.36 8.72 5.15
N ILE A 28 -2.37 7.85 5.37
CA ILE A 28 -2.49 6.75 6.33
C ILE A 28 -2.26 7.41 7.69
N PRO A 29 -3.32 7.67 8.49
CA PRO A 29 -3.13 8.29 9.78
C PRO A 29 -2.21 7.40 10.61
N ALA A 30 -1.23 8.02 11.30
CA ALA A 30 -0.42 7.31 12.27
C ALA A 30 -1.37 6.52 13.20
N PRO A 31 -1.09 5.23 13.49
CA PRO A 31 -1.97 4.43 14.34
C PRO A 31 -2.24 5.18 15.65
N THR A 32 -3.46 5.71 15.80
CA THR A 32 -3.85 6.56 16.94
C THR A 32 -3.93 5.74 18.23
N THR A 33 -4.04 4.42 18.09
CA THR A 33 -4.06 3.47 19.20
C THR A 33 -2.80 2.62 19.12
N LYS A 34 -1.91 2.76 20.12
CA LYS A 34 -0.89 1.74 20.39
C LYS A 34 -1.63 0.48 20.80
N ILE A 35 -1.78 -0.47 19.88
CA ILE A 35 -2.27 -1.81 20.20
C ILE A 35 -1.17 -2.47 21.03
N GLN A 36 -1.33 -2.43 22.36
CA GLN A 36 -0.55 -3.29 23.24
C GLN A 36 -1.09 -4.69 23.04
N LYS A 37 -0.24 -5.58 22.51
CA LYS A 37 -0.55 -7.01 22.46
C LYS A 37 -0.51 -7.52 23.89
N VAL A 38 -1.62 -7.37 24.61
CA VAL A 38 -1.85 -8.04 25.89
C VAL A 38 -2.03 -9.51 25.53
N ILE A 39 -1.10 -10.36 25.97
CA ILE A 39 -1.31 -11.81 25.94
C ILE A 39 -2.45 -12.06 26.93
N PRO A 40 -3.61 -12.62 26.51
CA PRO A 40 -4.67 -12.96 27.44
C PRO A 40 -4.12 -13.98 28.45
N ASP A 41 -4.22 -13.65 29.75
CA ASP A 41 -3.73 -14.51 30.84
C ASP A 41 -4.46 -15.87 30.88
N ASP A 42 -5.59 -16.00 30.18
CA ASP A 42 -6.37 -17.24 30.00
C ASP A 42 -5.61 -18.37 29.29
N HIS A 43 -4.44 -18.09 28.70
CA HIS A 43 -3.61 -19.08 28.02
C HIS A 43 -2.58 -19.77 28.93
N PHE A 44 -2.45 -19.37 30.20
CA PHE A 44 -1.55 -20.02 31.14
C PHE A 44 -2.35 -20.95 32.07
N PRO A 45 -2.35 -22.27 31.82
CA PRO A 45 -2.97 -23.23 32.74
C PRO A 45 -2.22 -23.23 34.08
N HIS A 46 -2.99 -23.14 35.18
CA HIS A 46 -2.53 -23.37 36.56
C HIS A 46 -2.34 -24.86 36.85
#